data_AF-A0A7L2UPJ8-F1
#
_entry.id   AF-A0A7L2UPJ8-F1
#
_cell.length_a   1.000
_cell.length_b   1.000
_cell.length_c   1.000
_cell.angle_alpha   90.00
_cell.angle_beta   90.00
_cell.angle_gamma   90.00
#
_symmetry.space_group_name_H-M   'P 1'
#
loop_
_entity.id
_entity.type
_entity.pdbx_description
1 polymer ?
#
loop_
_entity_poly.entity_id
_entity_poly.type
_entity_poly.pdbx_seq_one_letter_code
_entity_poly.pdbx_strand_id
1 'polypeptide(L)'
;EMEHENYTVVTEFVLLGLSQNHEVQMILFFFFLLFYMIILPGNILIILTIQGDSQLGSPMYFFLANLAFLDICYCSVTPPKMLADFFSHRKTISYSACMAQLFFLHFLGAAEAFLLMVMAYDPFLLMVMAYDRYVAICKPLHYNRLVNRGVCCVLVGATWGGGFIHGIILFALSIHLPLCGPNILDNFFCDVHQLVKLACANTYVVELLMFLNNGVIIVMCFTLLLISYTVLLLKIQTQSSKAKNKVASTCVSHIIVVFVMCGPAMYIYGL
;
A
#
# COMPACT_ATOMS: atom_id res chain seq x y z
N GLU A 1 43.30 -19.97 -17.75
CA GLU A 1 42.24 -19.67 -18.73
C GLU A 1 41.03 -19.15 -17.96
N MET A 2 40.41 -18.07 -18.42
CA MET A 2 39.19 -17.51 -17.81
C MET A 2 38.02 -18.36 -18.28
N GLU A 3 37.37 -19.08 -17.36
CA GLU A 3 36.10 -19.75 -17.65
C GLU A 3 35.05 -18.68 -17.99
N HIS A 4 34.66 -18.66 -19.25
CA HIS A 4 33.53 -17.87 -19.74
C HIS A 4 32.26 -18.55 -19.22
N GLU A 5 31.78 -18.15 -18.05
CA GLU A 5 30.42 -18.49 -17.63
C GLU A 5 29.45 -17.91 -18.67
N ASN A 6 28.70 -18.80 -19.33
CA ASN A 6 27.61 -18.42 -20.22
C ASN A 6 26.46 -17.85 -19.36
N TYR A 7 26.49 -16.54 -19.09
CA TYR A 7 25.37 -15.82 -18.50
C TYR A 7 24.22 -15.78 -19.53
N THR A 8 23.34 -16.78 -19.51
CA THR A 8 22.08 -16.71 -20.25
C THR A 8 21.22 -15.61 -19.62
N VAL A 9 20.98 -14.53 -20.37
CA VAL A 9 20.09 -13.45 -19.95
C VAL A 9 18.71 -14.02 -19.64
N VAL A 10 18.24 -13.86 -18.40
CA VAL A 10 16.92 -14.33 -17.97
C VAL A 10 15.84 -13.49 -18.66
N THR A 11 15.09 -14.10 -19.57
CA THR A 11 14.03 -13.42 -20.34
C THR A 11 12.64 -13.57 -19.72
N GLU A 12 12.41 -14.67 -19.00
CA GLU A 12 11.13 -15.03 -18.40
C GLU A 12 11.33 -15.70 -17.04
N PHE A 13 10.43 -15.41 -16.10
CA PHE A 13 10.36 -16.05 -14.79
C PHE A 13 9.14 -16.98 -14.70
N VAL A 14 9.31 -18.10 -14.00
CA VAL A 14 8.26 -19.05 -13.64
C VAL A 14 7.80 -18.76 -12.21
N LEU A 15 6.51 -18.46 -12.04
CA LEU A 15 5.88 -18.21 -10.74
C LEU A 15 5.33 -19.54 -10.19
N LEU A 16 5.86 -20.05 -9.08
CA LEU A 16 5.32 -21.27 -8.46
C LEU A 16 3.88 -21.09 -7.96
N GLY A 17 3.51 -19.87 -7.56
CA GLY A 17 2.23 -19.56 -6.95
C GLY A 17 2.10 -20.04 -5.50
N LEU A 18 0.93 -19.83 -4.89
CA LEU A 18 0.70 -20.04 -3.45
C LEU A 18 0.58 -21.52 -3.00
N SER A 19 0.20 -22.43 -3.90
CA SER A 19 0.07 -23.86 -3.60
C SER A 19 0.11 -24.68 -4.88
N GLN A 20 0.66 -25.90 -4.81
CA GLN A 20 0.60 -26.88 -5.90
C GLN A 20 -0.69 -27.74 -5.85
N ASN A 21 -1.47 -27.63 -4.77
CA ASN A 21 -2.74 -28.35 -4.65
C ASN A 21 -3.85 -27.61 -5.41
N HIS A 22 -4.48 -28.31 -6.37
CA HIS A 22 -5.53 -27.76 -7.21
C HIS A 22 -6.76 -27.28 -6.42
N GLU A 23 -7.15 -27.98 -5.36
CA GLU A 23 -8.30 -27.59 -4.52
C GLU A 23 -8.02 -26.25 -3.81
N VAL A 24 -6.82 -26.09 -3.27
CA VAL A 24 -6.38 -24.85 -2.60
C VAL A 24 -6.30 -23.70 -3.61
N GLN A 25 -5.77 -23.96 -4.81
CA GLN A 25 -5.74 -22.97 -5.89
C GLN A 25 -7.14 -22.47 -6.26
N MET A 26 -8.12 -23.38 -6.37
CA MET A 26 -9.51 -23.01 -6.68
C MET A 26 -10.14 -22.16 -5.58
N ILE A 27 -9.91 -22.50 -4.30
CA ILE A 27 -10.38 -21.69 -3.17
C ILE A 27 -9.78 -20.28 -3.23
N LEU A 28 -8.47 -20.17 -3.44
CA LEU A 28 -7.77 -18.89 -3.55
C LEU A 28 -8.29 -18.08 -4.74
N PHE A 29 -8.54 -18.73 -5.89
CA PHE A 29 -9.13 -18.08 -7.06
C PHE A 29 -10.47 -17.42 -6.73
N PHE A 30 -11.41 -18.16 -6.13
CA PHE A 30 -12.71 -17.60 -5.75
C PHE A 30 -12.57 -16.46 -4.74
N PHE A 31 -11.67 -16.60 -3.77
CA PHE A 31 -11.40 -15.56 -2.78
C PHE A 31 -10.90 -14.27 -3.45
N PHE A 32 -9.84 -14.34 -4.26
CA PHE A 32 -9.29 -13.18 -4.94
C PHE A 32 -10.25 -12.56 -5.97
N LEU A 33 -11.03 -13.39 -6.66
CA LEU A 33 -12.07 -12.91 -7.57
C LEU A 33 -13.13 -12.12 -6.81
N LEU A 34 -13.55 -12.60 -5.63
CA LEU A 34 -14.52 -11.90 -4.80
C LEU A 34 -13.98 -10.53 -4.36
N PHE A 35 -12.73 -10.43 -3.90
CA PHE A 35 -12.12 -9.14 -3.58
C PHE A 35 -12.10 -8.20 -4.77
N TYR A 36 -11.67 -8.70 -5.93
CA TYR A 36 -11.63 -7.91 -7.16
C TYR A 36 -13.02 -7.35 -7.53
N MET A 37 -14.06 -8.18 -7.42
CA MET A 37 -15.44 -7.79 -7.73
C MET A 37 -16.08 -6.86 -6.69
N ILE A 38 -15.51 -6.74 -5.49
CA ILE A 38 -15.99 -5.80 -4.47
C ILE A 38 -15.21 -4.49 -4.51
N ILE A 39 -13.87 -4.57 -4.51
CA ILE A 39 -12.99 -3.42 -4.38
C ILE A 39 -13.10 -2.52 -5.62
N LEU A 40 -13.06 -3.11 -6.83
CA LEU A 40 -13.04 -2.32 -8.06
C LEU A 40 -14.36 -1.53 -8.25
N PRO A 41 -15.56 -2.15 -8.20
CA PRO A 41 -16.80 -1.40 -8.31
C PRO A 41 -17.04 -0.47 -7.12
N GLY A 42 -16.62 -0.87 -5.91
CA GLY A 42 -16.75 -0.04 -4.71
C GLY A 42 -15.99 1.28 -4.84
N ASN A 43 -14.73 1.23 -5.27
CA ASN A 43 -13.92 2.43 -5.46
C ASN A 43 -14.39 3.30 -6.65
N ILE A 44 -14.91 2.68 -7.71
CA ILE A 44 -15.55 3.43 -8.81
C ILE A 44 -16.79 4.17 -8.29
N LEU A 45 -17.64 3.50 -7.50
CA LEU A 45 -18.83 4.10 -6.92
C LEU A 45 -18.49 5.27 -6.00
N ILE A 46 -17.41 5.19 -5.22
CA ILE A 46 -16.93 6.29 -4.37
C ILE A 46 -16.61 7.53 -5.23
N ILE A 47 -15.83 7.36 -6.30
CA ILE A 47 -15.46 8.46 -7.20
C ILE A 47 -16.71 9.08 -7.85
N LEU A 48 -17.62 8.24 -8.39
CA LEU A 48 -18.86 8.71 -9.01
C LEU A 48 -19.76 9.44 -8.01
N THR A 49 -19.86 8.96 -6.78
CA THR A 49 -20.65 9.60 -5.72
C THR A 49 -20.11 11.00 -5.39
N ILE A 50 -18.78 11.13 -5.26
CA ILE A 50 -18.12 12.41 -4.97
C ILE A 50 -18.28 13.40 -6.13
N GLN A 51 -18.26 12.92 -7.38
CA GLN A 51 -18.47 13.76 -8.56
C GLN A 51 -19.93 14.17 -8.76
N GLY A 52 -20.88 13.34 -8.34
CA GLY A 52 -22.32 13.56 -8.52
C GLY A 52 -22.95 14.55 -7.53
N ASP A 53 -22.33 14.79 -6.38
CA ASP A 53 -22.85 15.70 -5.35
C ASP A 53 -21.92 16.90 -5.12
N SER A 54 -22.38 18.08 -5.53
CA SER A 54 -21.65 19.35 -5.39
C SER A 54 -21.45 19.80 -3.93
N GLN A 55 -22.18 19.21 -2.97
CA GLN A 55 -21.99 19.46 -1.54
C GLN A 55 -20.82 18.67 -0.94
N LEU A 56 -20.29 17.67 -1.65
CA LEU A 56 -19.12 16.88 -1.25
C LEU A 56 -17.79 17.56 -1.62
N GLY A 57 -17.76 18.87 -1.88
CA GLY A 57 -16.56 19.62 -2.25
C GLY A 57 -15.51 19.84 -1.14
N SER A 58 -15.56 19.06 -0.05
CA SER A 58 -14.64 19.20 1.08
C SER A 58 -13.26 18.58 0.80
N PRO A 59 -12.19 19.06 1.46
CA PRO A 59 -10.84 18.47 1.37
C PRO A 59 -10.80 16.96 1.61
N MET A 60 -11.62 16.46 2.54
CA MET A 60 -11.69 15.04 2.89
C MET A 60 -12.11 14.18 1.68
N TYR A 61 -13.13 14.61 0.93
CA TYR A 61 -13.60 13.88 -0.24
C TYR A 61 -12.61 13.95 -1.41
N PHE A 62 -11.84 15.04 -1.53
CA PHE A 62 -10.75 15.12 -2.49
C PHE A 62 -9.66 14.06 -2.23
N PHE A 63 -9.24 13.89 -0.97
CA PHE A 63 -8.30 12.83 -0.62
C PHE A 63 -8.90 11.43 -0.79
N LEU A 64 -10.17 11.23 -0.42
CA LEU A 64 -10.86 9.95 -0.59
C LEU A 64 -10.97 9.54 -2.06
N ALA A 65 -11.24 10.48 -2.98
CA ALA A 65 -11.27 10.20 -4.40
C ALA A 65 -9.89 9.78 -4.94
N ASN A 66 -8.80 10.38 -4.44
CA ASN A 66 -7.45 9.98 -4.80
C ASN A 66 -7.08 8.60 -4.24
N LEU A 67 -7.50 8.29 -3.02
CA LEU A 67 -7.32 6.97 -2.42
C LEU A 67 -8.06 5.90 -3.24
N ALA A 68 -9.33 6.15 -3.58
CA ALA A 68 -10.11 5.24 -4.41
C ALA A 68 -9.50 5.03 -5.80
N PHE A 69 -8.89 6.07 -6.38
CA PHE A 69 -8.15 5.95 -7.64
C PHE A 69 -6.89 5.09 -7.50
N LEU A 70 -6.11 5.28 -6.43
CA LEU A 70 -4.95 4.44 -6.14
C LEU A 70 -5.34 2.96 -5.97
N ASP A 71 -6.42 2.68 -5.25
CA ASP A 71 -6.94 1.31 -5.07
C ASP A 71 -7.31 0.64 -6.40
N ILE A 72 -7.95 1.38 -7.31
CA ILE A 72 -8.30 0.89 -8.65
C ILE A 72 -7.02 0.56 -9.43
N CYS A 73 -6.05 1.47 -9.42
CA CYS A 73 -4.75 1.24 -10.07
C CYS A 73 -4.06 0.01 -9.47
N TYR A 74 -4.01 -0.11 -8.14
CA TYR A 74 -3.36 -1.20 -7.44
C TYR A 74 -4.02 -2.55 -7.76
N CYS A 75 -5.36 -2.60 -7.76
CA CYS A 75 -6.15 -3.77 -8.17
C CYS A 75 -5.93 -4.19 -9.62
N SER A 76 -5.39 -3.31 -10.47
CA SER A 76 -5.13 -3.59 -11.88
C SER A 76 -3.72 -4.15 -12.14
N VAL A 77 -2.82 -4.09 -11.16
CA VAL A 77 -1.40 -4.50 -11.34
C VAL A 77 -1.21 -6.01 -11.22
N THR A 78 -1.63 -6.59 -10.08
CA THR A 78 -1.35 -8.00 -9.74
C THR A 78 -2.58 -8.90 -9.89
N PRO A 79 -3.77 -8.53 -9.39
CA PRO A 79 -4.93 -9.43 -9.42
C PRO A 79 -5.32 -9.97 -10.80
N PRO A 80 -5.33 -9.20 -11.92
CA PRO A 80 -5.78 -9.73 -13.20
C PRO A 80 -4.88 -10.85 -13.73
N LYS A 81 -3.55 -10.66 -13.62
CA LYS A 81 -2.56 -11.66 -14.03
C LYS A 81 -2.62 -12.89 -13.12
N MET A 82 -2.74 -12.68 -11.80
CA MET A 82 -2.87 -13.78 -10.85
C MET A 82 -4.14 -14.62 -11.09
N LEU A 83 -5.28 -13.97 -11.35
CA LEU A 83 -6.53 -14.66 -11.68
C LEU A 83 -6.42 -15.45 -12.98
N ALA A 84 -5.75 -14.91 -14.00
CA ALA A 84 -5.48 -15.63 -15.25
C ALA A 84 -4.53 -16.82 -15.04
N ASP A 85 -3.52 -16.68 -14.18
CA ASP A 85 -2.52 -17.72 -13.92
C ASP A 85 -3.10 -18.95 -13.19
N PHE A 86 -4.25 -18.84 -12.51
CA PHE A 86 -4.97 -20.02 -11.97
C PHE A 86 -5.49 -20.97 -13.06
N PHE A 87 -5.76 -20.46 -14.27
CA PHE A 87 -6.20 -21.26 -15.41
C PHE A 87 -5.07 -21.60 -16.39
N SER A 88 -3.87 -21.05 -16.20
CA SER A 88 -2.73 -21.29 -17.06
C SER A 88 -1.94 -22.53 -16.64
N HIS A 89 -1.61 -23.38 -17.61
CA HIS A 89 -0.68 -24.51 -17.41
C HIS A 89 0.76 -24.06 -17.16
N ARG A 90 1.15 -22.88 -17.67
CA ARG A 90 2.46 -22.27 -17.45
C ARG A 90 2.28 -20.87 -16.88
N LYS A 91 2.68 -20.70 -15.63
CA LYS A 91 2.61 -19.41 -14.92
C LYS A 91 3.92 -18.68 -15.13
N THR A 92 4.06 -18.04 -16.29
CA THR A 92 5.25 -17.26 -16.62
C THR A 92 4.95 -15.78 -16.72
N ILE A 93 5.96 -14.99 -16.37
CA ILE A 93 5.99 -13.54 -16.52
C ILE A 93 7.31 -13.14 -17.19
N SER A 94 7.24 -12.28 -18.21
CA SER A 94 8.46 -11.77 -18.83
C SER A 94 9.24 -10.88 -17.86
N TYR A 95 10.56 -10.76 -18.06
CA TYR A 95 11.39 -9.87 -17.26
C TYR A 95 10.84 -8.44 -17.22
N SER A 96 10.45 -7.90 -18.39
CA SER A 96 9.89 -6.55 -18.50
C SER A 96 8.56 -6.39 -17.74
N ALA A 97 7.69 -7.40 -17.80
CA ALA A 97 6.43 -7.39 -17.05
C ALA A 97 6.66 -7.52 -15.54
N CYS A 98 7.64 -8.32 -15.11
CA CYS A 98 8.06 -8.45 -13.71
C CYS A 98 8.55 -7.10 -13.17
N MET A 99 9.44 -6.42 -13.90
CA MET A 99 9.97 -5.12 -13.49
C MET A 99 8.90 -4.03 -13.47
N ALA A 100 7.98 -4.04 -14.44
CA ALA A 100 6.83 -3.13 -14.44
C ALA A 100 5.92 -3.40 -13.23
N GLN A 101 5.59 -4.67 -12.96
CA GLN A 101 4.76 -5.06 -11.82
C GLN A 101 5.40 -4.60 -10.49
N LEU A 102 6.69 -4.83 -10.32
CA LEU A 102 7.46 -4.41 -9.15
C LEU A 102 7.44 -2.89 -8.96
N PHE A 103 7.68 -2.12 -10.03
CA PHE A 103 7.62 -0.67 -9.99
C PHE A 103 6.24 -0.16 -9.60
N PHE A 104 5.17 -0.62 -10.29
CA PHE A 104 3.81 -0.15 -10.03
C PHE A 104 3.30 -0.56 -8.65
N LEU A 105 3.64 -1.76 -8.16
CA LEU A 105 3.28 -2.20 -6.82
C LEU A 105 3.86 -1.29 -5.74
N HIS A 106 5.16 -1.00 -5.81
CA HIS A 106 5.82 -0.16 -4.80
C HIS A 106 5.45 1.32 -4.96
N PHE A 107 5.30 1.80 -6.20
CA PHE A 107 4.83 3.16 -6.46
C PHE A 107 3.44 3.41 -5.86
N LEU A 108 2.47 2.59 -6.23
CA LEU A 108 1.08 2.77 -5.81
C LEU A 108 0.90 2.47 -4.32
N GLY A 109 1.54 1.41 -3.81
CA GLY A 109 1.49 1.07 -2.39
C GLY A 109 2.12 2.15 -1.50
N ALA A 110 3.25 2.73 -1.90
CA ALA A 110 3.86 3.83 -1.15
C ALA A 110 3.04 5.13 -1.28
N ALA A 111 2.48 5.43 -2.46
CA ALA A 111 1.59 6.58 -2.62
C ALA A 111 0.34 6.45 -1.72
N GLU A 112 -0.26 5.26 -1.65
CA GLU A 112 -1.38 4.94 -0.76
C GLU A 112 -0.98 5.11 0.70
N ALA A 113 0.14 4.51 1.12
CA ALA A 113 0.65 4.63 2.48
C ALA A 113 0.93 6.09 2.88
N PHE A 114 1.55 6.88 1.99
CA PHE A 114 1.80 8.30 2.23
C PHE A 114 0.51 9.13 2.24
N LEU A 115 -0.48 8.77 1.43
CA LEU A 115 -1.78 9.45 1.42
C LEU A 115 -2.59 9.14 2.68
N LEU A 116 -2.61 7.87 3.11
CA LEU A 116 -3.16 7.46 4.41
C LEU A 116 -2.40 8.13 5.56
N MET A 117 -1.08 8.26 5.45
CA MET A 117 -0.24 8.98 6.41
C MET A 117 -0.65 10.45 6.48
N VAL A 118 -0.83 11.15 5.35
CA VAL A 118 -1.33 12.53 5.36
C VAL A 118 -2.70 12.62 6.03
N MET A 119 -3.62 11.69 5.72
CA MET A 119 -4.94 11.60 6.40
C MET A 119 -4.81 11.27 7.91
N ALA A 120 -3.78 10.51 8.32
CA ALA A 120 -3.57 10.00 9.67
C ALA A 120 -2.56 10.78 10.53
N TYR A 121 -1.81 11.73 9.97
CA TYR A 121 -1.14 12.82 10.69
C TYR A 121 -2.09 14.03 10.89
N ASP A 122 -3.20 14.04 10.15
CA ASP A 122 -4.34 14.93 10.38
C ASP A 122 -5.16 14.69 11.68
N PRO A 123 -4.85 13.81 12.66
CA PRO A 123 -5.41 13.91 14.01
C PRO A 123 -4.94 15.15 14.74
N PHE A 124 -3.76 15.69 14.39
CA PHE A 124 -3.25 16.94 14.96
C PHE A 124 -3.95 18.15 14.33
N LEU A 125 -4.27 18.10 13.04
CA LEU A 125 -5.21 19.05 12.44
C LEU A 125 -6.65 18.80 12.88
N LEU A 126 -7.09 17.58 13.19
CA LEU A 126 -8.38 17.31 13.85
C LEU A 126 -8.41 17.81 15.29
N MET A 127 -7.26 17.98 15.96
CA MET A 127 -7.18 18.72 17.23
C MET A 127 -7.34 20.23 17.00
N VAL A 128 -6.82 20.74 15.87
CA VAL A 128 -7.17 22.07 15.35
C VAL A 128 -8.63 22.13 14.88
N MET A 129 -9.26 21.03 14.44
CA MET A 129 -10.69 20.98 14.07
C MET A 129 -11.63 20.74 15.27
N ALA A 130 -11.12 20.16 16.35
CA ALA A 130 -11.78 20.13 17.64
C ALA A 130 -11.70 21.51 18.31
N TYR A 131 -10.59 22.23 18.11
CA TYR A 131 -10.50 23.67 18.34
C TYR A 131 -11.38 24.45 17.36
N ASP A 132 -11.55 24.02 16.10
CA ASP A 132 -12.49 24.62 15.14
C ASP A 132 -13.93 24.42 15.58
N ARG A 133 -14.32 23.32 16.24
CA ARG A 133 -15.67 23.22 16.81
C ARG A 133 -15.89 24.20 17.96
N TYR A 134 -14.83 24.60 18.66
CA TYR A 134 -14.88 25.64 19.69
C TYR A 134 -14.88 27.06 19.08
N VAL A 135 -14.15 27.27 17.98
CA VAL A 135 -14.03 28.57 17.28
C VAL A 135 -15.14 28.83 16.26
N ALA A 136 -15.69 27.80 15.61
CA ALA A 136 -16.82 27.89 14.67
C ALA A 136 -18.14 28.27 15.35
N ILE A 137 -18.26 28.02 16.66
CA ILE A 137 -19.35 28.56 17.49
C ILE A 137 -19.16 30.08 17.70
N CYS A 138 -17.93 30.57 17.67
CA CYS A 138 -17.60 31.97 17.95
C CYS A 138 -17.45 32.86 16.69
N LYS A 139 -16.95 32.35 15.54
CA LYS A 139 -16.77 33.12 14.28
C LYS A 139 -16.84 32.26 13.00
N PRO A 140 -18.02 32.12 12.35
CA PRO A 140 -18.23 31.23 11.20
C PRO A 140 -17.67 31.74 9.85
N LEU A 141 -17.26 33.00 9.73
CA LEU A 141 -16.98 33.65 8.43
C LEU A 141 -15.50 33.67 7.99
N HIS A 142 -14.58 33.01 8.72
CA HIS A 142 -13.16 32.93 8.35
C HIS A 142 -12.65 31.51 8.04
N TYR A 143 -13.50 30.50 8.20
CA TYR A 143 -13.08 29.11 8.15
C TYR A 143 -12.90 28.54 6.74
N ASN A 144 -13.65 29.05 5.74
CA ASN A 144 -13.61 28.54 4.37
C ASN A 144 -12.32 28.93 3.59
N ARG A 145 -11.28 29.40 4.30
CA ARG A 145 -10.04 29.92 3.72
C ARG A 145 -8.77 29.23 4.24
N LEU A 146 -8.86 28.33 5.24
CA LEU A 146 -7.67 27.70 5.84
C LEU A 146 -7.22 26.40 5.16
N VAL A 147 -8.11 25.60 4.57
CA VAL A 147 -7.73 24.50 3.68
C VAL A 147 -7.97 24.91 2.23
N ASN A 148 -7.03 25.67 1.68
CA ASN A 148 -7.05 26.07 0.28
C ASN A 148 -6.86 24.82 -0.60
N ARG A 149 -7.62 24.69 -1.69
CA ARG A 149 -7.51 23.59 -2.67
C ARG A 149 -6.07 23.42 -3.18
N GLY A 150 -5.32 24.51 -3.25
CA GLY A 150 -3.87 24.48 -3.57
C GLY A 150 -3.03 23.64 -2.59
N VAL A 151 -3.29 23.70 -1.28
CA VAL A 151 -2.57 22.89 -0.28
C VAL A 151 -2.91 21.41 -0.44
N CYS A 152 -4.18 21.07 -0.68
CA CYS A 152 -4.58 19.69 -0.96
C CYS A 152 -3.90 19.14 -2.21
N CYS A 153 -3.83 19.93 -3.29
CA CYS A 153 -3.12 19.53 -4.51
C CYS A 153 -1.62 19.31 -4.26
N VAL A 154 -0.97 20.17 -3.46
CA VAL A 154 0.44 20.01 -3.11
C VAL A 154 0.66 18.75 -2.27
N LEU A 155 -0.20 18.49 -1.28
CA LEU A 155 -0.12 17.29 -0.44
C LEU A 155 -0.30 16.02 -1.28
N VAL A 156 -1.33 15.96 -2.13
CA VAL A 156 -1.52 14.84 -3.06
C VAL A 156 -0.30 14.71 -3.98
N GLY A 157 0.15 15.79 -4.60
CA GLY A 157 1.35 15.78 -5.44
C GLY A 157 2.59 15.25 -4.71
N ALA A 158 2.77 15.59 -3.44
CA ALA A 158 3.86 15.09 -2.62
C ALA A 158 3.72 13.58 -2.32
N THR A 159 2.50 13.08 -2.05
CA THR A 159 2.27 11.63 -1.82
C THR A 159 2.56 10.81 -3.08
N TRP A 160 2.11 11.29 -4.24
CA TRP A 160 2.38 10.67 -5.54
C TRP A 160 3.88 10.74 -5.88
N GLY A 161 4.51 11.90 -5.70
CA GLY A 161 5.94 12.07 -5.94
C GLY A 161 6.80 11.20 -5.03
N GLY A 162 6.46 11.13 -3.74
CA GLY A 162 7.13 10.26 -2.77
C GLY A 162 6.99 8.78 -3.14
N GLY A 163 5.78 8.35 -3.49
CA GLY A 163 5.56 6.98 -3.98
C GLY A 163 6.39 6.69 -5.24
N PHE A 164 6.45 7.63 -6.19
CA PHE A 164 7.22 7.47 -7.42
C PHE A 164 8.72 7.33 -7.13
N ILE A 165 9.26 8.15 -6.23
CA ILE A 165 10.65 8.06 -5.78
C ILE A 165 10.92 6.72 -5.13
N HIS A 166 10.03 6.23 -4.27
CA HIS A 166 10.17 4.92 -3.65
C HIS A 166 10.18 3.79 -4.71
N GLY A 167 9.21 3.81 -5.63
CA GLY A 167 9.13 2.84 -6.71
C GLY A 167 10.35 2.85 -7.64
N ILE A 168 10.86 4.03 -8.02
CA ILE A 168 12.01 4.13 -8.93
C ILE A 168 13.31 3.68 -8.27
N ILE A 169 13.50 3.91 -6.96
CA ILE A 169 14.65 3.41 -6.22
C ILE A 169 14.64 1.88 -6.23
N LEU A 170 13.52 1.25 -5.91
CA LEU A 170 13.41 -0.21 -5.90
C LEU A 170 13.54 -0.81 -7.30
N PHE A 171 12.97 -0.17 -8.31
CA PHE A 171 13.15 -0.57 -9.70
C PHE A 171 14.62 -0.49 -10.13
N ALA A 172 15.31 0.61 -9.84
CA ALA A 172 16.72 0.80 -10.16
C ALA A 172 17.60 -0.25 -9.48
N LEU A 173 17.35 -0.53 -8.19
CA LEU A 173 18.03 -1.61 -7.47
C LEU A 173 17.77 -2.98 -8.13
N SER A 174 16.54 -3.21 -8.60
CA SER A 174 16.15 -4.48 -9.20
C SER A 174 16.81 -4.75 -10.56
N ILE A 175 16.89 -3.74 -11.43
CA ILE A 175 17.49 -3.90 -12.77
C ILE A 175 19.02 -4.05 -12.75
N HIS A 176 19.66 -3.62 -11.66
CA HIS A 176 21.11 -3.72 -11.49
C HIS A 176 21.55 -5.02 -10.80
N LEU A 177 20.61 -5.87 -10.38
CA LEU A 177 20.94 -7.18 -9.79
C LEU A 177 21.43 -8.15 -10.88
N PRO A 178 22.63 -8.75 -10.71
CA PRO A 178 23.10 -9.79 -11.62
C PRO A 178 22.35 -11.10 -11.33
N LEU A 179 21.27 -11.34 -12.08
CA LEU A 179 20.46 -12.54 -11.98
C LEU A 179 21.11 -13.68 -12.78
N CYS A 180 21.53 -14.73 -12.09
CA CYS A 180 21.98 -15.98 -12.74
C CYS A 180 21.55 -17.25 -12.01
N GLY A 181 20.67 -17.13 -11.00
CA GLY A 181 19.92 -18.26 -10.46
C GLY A 181 18.90 -18.85 -11.47
N PRO A 182 18.25 -19.97 -11.12
CA PRO A 182 17.17 -20.52 -11.93
C PRO A 182 16.07 -19.46 -12.12
N ASN A 183 15.40 -19.46 -13.27
CA ASN A 183 14.36 -18.48 -13.58
C ASN A 183 13.03 -18.74 -12.86
N ILE A 184 13.08 -19.16 -11.60
CA ILE A 184 11.96 -19.62 -10.79
C ILE A 184 11.80 -18.70 -9.59
N LEU A 185 10.62 -18.09 -9.44
CA LEU A 185 10.25 -17.26 -8.30
C LEU A 185 9.26 -18.02 -7.42
N ASP A 186 9.59 -18.17 -6.13
CA ASP A 186 8.73 -18.84 -5.15
C ASP A 186 7.68 -17.88 -4.60
N ASN A 187 6.93 -17.24 -5.50
CA ASN A 187 5.83 -16.34 -5.19
C ASN A 187 4.85 -16.26 -6.37
N PHE A 188 3.67 -15.68 -6.15
CA PHE A 188 2.63 -15.47 -7.17
C PHE A 188 2.75 -14.12 -7.89
N PHE A 189 3.66 -13.25 -7.45
CA PHE A 189 3.96 -11.96 -8.06
C PHE A 189 5.46 -11.69 -8.05
N CYS A 190 5.89 -10.76 -8.90
CA CYS A 190 7.27 -10.28 -8.90
C CYS A 190 7.55 -9.42 -7.67
N ASP A 191 8.39 -9.93 -6.75
CA ASP A 191 8.85 -9.18 -5.59
C ASP A 191 10.37 -9.10 -5.57
N VAL A 192 10.89 -7.97 -5.09
CA VAL A 192 12.33 -7.71 -5.03
C VAL A 192 13.05 -8.71 -4.12
N HIS A 193 12.41 -9.19 -3.03
CA HIS A 193 13.00 -10.19 -2.14
C HIS A 193 13.24 -11.53 -2.86
N GLN A 194 12.38 -11.88 -3.81
CA GLN A 194 12.57 -13.08 -4.64
C GLN A 194 13.68 -12.87 -5.67
N LEU A 195 13.77 -11.69 -6.29
CA LEU A 195 14.86 -11.35 -7.22
C LEU A 195 16.23 -11.39 -6.55
N VAL A 196 16.33 -10.89 -5.32
CA VAL A 196 17.56 -10.90 -4.53
C VAL A 196 18.06 -12.33 -4.28
N LYS A 197 17.17 -13.29 -3.99
CA LYS A 197 17.53 -14.71 -3.83
C LYS A 197 18.10 -15.37 -5.09
N LEU A 198 17.81 -14.81 -6.26
CA LEU A 198 18.28 -15.31 -7.57
C LEU A 198 19.58 -14.64 -8.02
N ALA A 199 20.08 -13.64 -7.29
CA ALA A 199 21.28 -12.91 -7.67
C ALA A 199 22.56 -13.68 -7.34
N CYS A 200 23.57 -13.56 -8.20
CA CYS A 200 24.86 -14.26 -8.06
C CYS A 200 25.94 -13.45 -7.33
N ALA A 201 25.66 -12.18 -7.03
CA ALA A 201 26.60 -11.29 -6.34
C ALA A 201 26.16 -11.06 -4.89
N ASN A 202 27.05 -10.47 -4.08
CA ASN A 202 26.71 -10.08 -2.72
C ASN A 202 25.57 -9.05 -2.70
N THR A 203 24.41 -9.46 -2.21
CA THR A 203 23.17 -8.65 -2.16
C THR A 203 23.03 -7.79 -0.92
N TYR A 204 23.99 -7.84 0.02
CA TYR A 204 23.91 -7.16 1.31
C TYR A 204 23.52 -5.68 1.21
N VAL A 205 24.09 -4.94 0.24
CA VAL A 205 23.78 -3.51 0.05
C VAL A 205 22.34 -3.31 -0.42
N VAL A 206 21.85 -4.18 -1.30
CA VAL A 206 20.48 -4.12 -1.83
C VAL A 206 19.48 -4.48 -0.73
N GLU A 207 19.75 -5.54 0.04
CA GLU A 207 18.95 -5.95 1.19
C GLU A 207 18.88 -4.86 2.25
N LEU A 208 20.01 -4.23 2.58
CA LEU A 208 20.05 -3.11 3.51
C LEU A 208 19.24 -1.90 3.00
N LEU A 209 19.38 -1.55 1.72
CA LEU A 209 18.61 -0.45 1.12
C LEU A 209 17.12 -0.75 1.06
N MET A 210 16.73 -2.01 0.85
CA MET A 210 15.34 -2.47 0.91
C MET A 210 14.79 -2.42 2.33
N PHE A 211 15.55 -2.89 3.32
CA PHE A 211 15.20 -2.80 4.74
C PHE A 211 14.99 -1.34 5.13
N LEU A 212 15.88 -0.43 4.72
CA LEU A 212 15.73 0.99 5.00
C LEU A 212 14.52 1.58 4.26
N ASN A 213 14.31 1.27 2.98
CA ASN A 213 13.19 1.82 2.22
C ASN A 213 11.82 1.35 2.74
N ASN A 214 11.66 0.04 2.96
CA ASN A 214 10.39 -0.54 3.41
C ASN A 214 10.21 -0.38 4.93
N GLY A 215 11.28 -0.57 5.69
CA GLY A 215 11.27 -0.43 7.15
C GLY A 215 10.91 0.98 7.60
N VAL A 216 11.35 2.03 6.90
CA VAL A 216 10.94 3.41 7.21
C VAL A 216 9.43 3.57 7.05
N ILE A 217 8.84 3.07 5.96
CA ILE A 217 7.38 3.15 5.76
C ILE A 217 6.63 2.38 6.86
N ILE A 218 7.09 1.19 7.21
CA ILE A 218 6.48 0.34 8.25
C ILE A 218 6.56 1.01 9.63
N VAL A 219 7.73 1.53 10.02
CA VAL A 219 7.92 2.24 11.29
C VAL A 219 7.07 3.50 11.34
N MET A 220 6.97 4.24 10.24
CA MET A 220 6.08 5.41 10.15
C MET A 220 4.61 5.01 10.32
N CYS A 221 4.14 3.95 9.66
CA CYS A 221 2.78 3.44 9.83
C CYS A 221 2.51 3.02 11.28
N PHE A 222 3.43 2.28 11.91
CA PHE A 222 3.28 1.81 13.28
C PHE A 222 3.26 2.95 14.31
N THR A 223 4.16 3.93 14.16
CA THR A 223 4.21 5.10 15.05
C THR A 223 2.95 5.95 14.94
N LEU A 224 2.43 6.14 13.71
CA LEU A 224 1.16 6.81 13.47
C LEU A 224 -0.01 6.16 14.20
N LEU A 225 -0.11 4.84 14.09
CA LEU A 225 -1.16 4.08 14.75
C LEU A 225 -1.08 4.26 16.26
N LEU A 226 0.11 4.11 16.85
CA LEU A 226 0.32 4.34 18.28
C LEU A 226 -0.12 5.73 18.73
N ILE A 227 0.22 6.78 17.97
CA ILE A 227 -0.20 8.16 18.27
C ILE A 227 -1.72 8.29 18.19
N SER A 228 -2.35 7.81 17.11
CA SER A 228 -3.80 7.85 16.92
C SER A 228 -4.56 7.15 18.04
N TYR A 229 -4.11 5.95 18.44
CA TYR A 229 -4.70 5.21 19.55
C TYR A 229 -4.48 5.90 20.89
N THR A 230 -3.30 6.48 21.13
CA THR A 230 -3.04 7.20 22.38
C THR A 230 -3.99 8.39 22.52
N VAL A 231 -4.17 9.19 21.46
CA VAL A 231 -5.11 10.31 21.44
C VAL A 231 -6.55 9.85 21.62
N LEU A 232 -6.94 8.74 20.96
CA LEU A 232 -8.28 8.16 21.10
C LEU A 232 -8.54 7.67 22.53
N LEU A 233 -7.58 6.96 23.15
CA LEU A 233 -7.66 6.50 24.53
C LEU A 233 -7.77 7.67 25.52
N LEU A 234 -7.01 8.74 25.31
CA LEU A 234 -7.11 9.97 26.12
C LEU A 234 -8.50 10.62 25.99
N LYS A 235 -9.09 10.68 24.79
CA LYS A 235 -10.47 11.16 24.58
C LYS A 235 -11.53 10.24 25.17
N ILE A 236 -11.31 8.93 25.22
CA ILE A 236 -12.25 7.98 25.82
C ILE A 236 -12.32 8.16 27.33
N GLN A 237 -11.21 8.51 27.99
CA GLN A 237 -11.18 8.68 29.45
C GLN A 237 -12.19 9.74 29.94
N THR A 238 -12.49 10.75 29.13
CA THR A 238 -13.43 11.84 29.43
C THR A 238 -14.91 11.54 29.08
N GLN A 239 -15.22 10.37 28.52
CA GLN A 239 -16.57 10.00 28.04
C GLN A 239 -17.33 9.04 28.99
N SER A 240 -18.66 8.95 28.83
CA SER A 240 -19.57 8.06 29.60
C SER A 240 -19.28 6.56 29.39
N SER A 241 -19.56 5.70 30.39
CA SER A 241 -19.21 4.26 30.38
C SER A 241 -19.78 3.49 29.16
N LYS A 242 -20.94 3.89 28.66
CA LYS A 242 -21.58 3.26 27.48
C LYS A 242 -20.85 3.62 26.17
N ALA A 243 -20.30 4.85 26.08
CA ALA A 243 -19.45 5.27 24.97
C ALA A 243 -18.06 4.63 25.05
N LYS A 244 -17.52 4.43 26.27
CA LYS A 244 -16.24 3.75 26.51
C LYS A 244 -16.21 2.32 25.95
N ASN A 245 -17.24 1.52 26.22
CA ASN A 245 -17.28 0.12 25.75
C ASN A 245 -17.42 0.01 24.22
N LYS A 246 -18.20 0.90 23.59
CA LYS A 246 -18.39 0.87 22.14
C LYS A 246 -17.11 1.25 21.39
N VAL A 247 -16.39 2.27 21.87
CA VAL A 247 -15.12 2.70 21.26
C VAL A 247 -13.99 1.71 21.53
N ALA A 248 -13.93 1.11 22.73
CA ALA A 248 -12.95 0.06 23.04
C ALA A 248 -13.08 -1.15 22.11
N SER A 249 -14.30 -1.57 21.79
CA SER A 249 -14.55 -2.66 20.83
C SER A 249 -14.05 -2.32 19.44
N THR A 250 -14.26 -1.08 18.96
CA THR A 250 -13.76 -0.63 17.65
C THR A 250 -12.23 -0.54 17.64
N CYS A 251 -11.60 -0.07 18.72
CA CYS A 251 -10.14 -0.05 18.87
C CYS A 251 -9.54 -1.45 18.75
N VAL A 252 -10.06 -2.42 19.51
CA VAL A 252 -9.53 -3.79 19.50
C VAL A 252 -9.64 -4.39 18.09
N SER A 253 -10.76 -4.20 17.40
CA SER A 253 -10.89 -4.67 16.01
C SER A 253 -9.89 -4.01 15.05
N HIS A 254 -9.66 -2.70 15.16
CA HIS A 254 -8.69 -2.03 14.27
C HIS A 254 -7.23 -2.40 14.62
N ILE A 255 -6.88 -2.61 15.89
CA ILE A 255 -5.54 -3.10 16.30
C ILE A 255 -5.30 -4.50 15.73
N ILE A 256 -6.30 -5.38 15.81
CA ILE A 256 -6.20 -6.73 15.24
C ILE A 256 -5.99 -6.66 13.73
N VAL A 257 -6.78 -5.86 13.01
CA VAL A 257 -6.62 -5.69 11.55
C VAL A 257 -5.23 -5.17 11.20
N VAL A 258 -4.72 -4.19 11.93
CA VAL A 258 -3.37 -3.64 11.74
C VAL A 258 -2.30 -4.69 12.01
N PHE A 259 -2.41 -5.47 13.08
CA PHE A 259 -1.42 -6.49 13.40
C PHE A 259 -1.42 -7.62 12.35
N VAL A 260 -2.60 -7.96 11.83
CA VAL A 260 -2.76 -8.95 10.76
C VAL A 260 -2.23 -8.42 9.42
N MET A 261 -2.41 -7.13 9.11
CA MET A 261 -1.95 -6.52 7.85
C MET A 261 -0.46 -6.16 7.87
N CYS A 262 0.03 -5.56 8.96
CA CYS A 262 1.42 -5.12 9.10
C CYS A 262 2.35 -6.22 9.63
N GLY A 263 1.84 -7.20 10.38
CA GLY A 263 2.65 -8.29 10.94
C GLY A 263 3.43 -9.09 9.91
N PRO A 264 2.80 -9.56 8.80
CA PRO A 264 3.50 -10.24 7.72
C PRO A 264 4.53 -9.33 7.03
N ALA A 265 4.21 -8.06 6.81
CA ALA A 265 5.14 -7.10 6.23
C ALA A 265 6.35 -6.85 7.14
N MET A 266 6.15 -6.73 8.46
CA MET A 266 7.25 -6.64 9.43
C MET A 266 8.12 -7.90 9.47
N TYR A 267 7.52 -9.08 9.32
CA TYR A 267 8.28 -10.33 9.27
C TYR A 267 9.12 -10.45 7.98
N ILE A 268 8.58 -10.01 6.84
CA ILE A 268 9.24 -10.11 5.54
C ILE A 268 10.31 -9.01 5.34
N TYR A 269 10.04 -7.79 5.81
CA TYR A 269 10.90 -6.63 5.58
C TYR A 269 11.72 -6.19 6.80
N GLY A 270 11.41 -6.71 7.99
CA GLY A 270 12.02 -6.31 9.26
C GLY A 270 12.92 -7.37 9.90
N LEU A 271 12.93 -8.61 9.38
CA LEU A 271 13.74 -9.72 9.88
C LEU A 271 14.65 -10.31 8.79
#